data_AF-A0A820TIQ7-F1
#
_entry.id   AF-A0A820TIQ7-F1
#
_cell.length_a   1.000
_cell.length_b   1.000
_cell.length_c   1.000
_cell.angle_alpha   90.00
_cell.angle_beta   90.00
_cell.angle_gamma   90.00
#
_symmetry.space_group_name_H-M   'P 1'
#
loop_
_entity.id
_entity.type
_entity.pdbx_description
1 polymer ?
#
loop_
_entity_poly.entity_id
_entity_poly.type
_entity_poly.pdbx_seq_one_letter_code
_entity_poly.pdbx_strand_id
1 'polypeptide(L)' 'MISSIELSKLTHISMNISYLEFDEFEIFLSKLPSTLKSFNLVYTERELQYLDFDVWEQLILQNFPQLEKFYF' A
#
# COMPACT_ATOMS: atom_id res chain seq x y z
N MET A 1 -12.25 11.61 21.01
CA MET A 1 -12.26 12.40 19.77
C MET A 1 -11.26 11.76 18.82
N ILE A 2 -11.71 11.25 17.67
CA ILE A 2 -10.81 10.81 16.61
C ILE A 2 -10.41 12.08 15.86
N SER A 3 -9.15 12.51 16.00
CA SER A 3 -8.63 13.62 15.20
C SER A 3 -8.55 13.16 13.75
N SER A 4 -9.18 13.90 12.84
CA SER A 4 -8.99 13.69 11.41
C SER A 4 -7.51 13.88 11.08
N ILE A 5 -6.86 12.83 10.60
CA ILE A 5 -5.49 12.92 10.09
C ILE A 5 -5.58 13.45 8.66
N GLU A 6 -4.96 14.60 8.41
CA GLU A 6 -4.82 15.11 7.06
C GLU A 6 -3.95 14.15 6.24
N LEU A 7 -4.53 13.55 5.20
CA LEU A 7 -3.81 12.61 4.33
C LEU A 7 -2.53 13.22 3.76
N SER A 8 -2.47 14.53 3.50
CA SER A 8 -1.28 15.21 2.99
C SER A 8 -0.04 15.09 3.88
N LYS A 9 -0.20 14.81 5.18
CA LYS A 9 0.90 14.64 6.14
C LYS A 9 1.29 13.17 6.36
N LEU A 10 0.58 12.24 5.74
CA LEU A 10 0.80 10.82 5.90
C LEU A 10 2.09 10.41 5.18
N THR A 11 3.09 10.05 5.97
CA THR A 11 4.42 9.65 5.46
C THR A 11 4.66 8.15 5.58
N HIS A 12 3.86 7.46 6.39
CA HIS A 12 4.01 6.04 6.69
C HIS A 12 2.64 5.38 6.69
N ILE A 13 2.53 4.25 6.01
CA ILE A 13 1.36 3.36 6.08
C ILE A 13 1.86 1.96 6.42
N SER A 14 1.17 1.32 7.35
CA SER A 14 1.25 -0.11 7.59
C SER A 14 -0.15 -0.67 7.59
N MET A 15 -0.42 -1.65 6.75
CA MET A 15 -1.73 -2.29 6.67
C MET A 15 -1.60 -3.81 6.67
N ASN A 16 -2.58 -4.44 7.29
CA ASN A 16 -2.80 -5.88 7.15
C ASN A 16 -3.97 -6.05 6.19
N ILE A 17 -3.74 -6.74 5.10
CA ILE A 17 -4.72 -6.94 4.05
C ILE A 17 -5.35 -8.31 4.24
N SER A 18 -6.66 -8.37 4.11
CA SER A 18 -7.38 -9.64 4.04
C SER A 18 -8.38 -9.60 2.88
N TYR A 19 -8.31 -10.56 1.97
CA TYR A 19 -9.23 -10.71 0.83
C TYR A 19 -9.39 -9.44 -0.03
N LEU A 20 -8.30 -8.75 -0.37
CA LEU A 20 -8.34 -7.57 -1.25
C LEU A 20 -8.11 -7.98 -2.70
N GLU A 21 -9.01 -7.57 -3.60
CA GLU A 21 -8.82 -7.78 -5.03
C GLU A 21 -7.80 -6.77 -5.60
N PHE A 22 -7.19 -7.11 -6.74
CA PHE A 22 -6.12 -6.31 -7.33
C PHE A 22 -6.58 -4.90 -7.74
N ASP A 23 -7.76 -4.80 -8.36
CA ASP A 23 -8.37 -3.55 -8.78
C ASP A 23 -8.77 -2.66 -7.60
N GLU A 24 -9.26 -3.25 -6.51
CA GLU A 24 -9.51 -2.53 -5.25
C GLU A 24 -8.22 -1.93 -4.68
N PHE A 25 -7.11 -2.66 -4.79
CA PHE A 25 -5.81 -2.17 -4.36
C PHE A 25 -5.28 -1.04 -5.26
N GLU A 26 -5.40 -1.15 -6.58
CA GLU A 26 -5.04 -0.07 -7.50
C GLU A 26 -5.80 1.22 -7.17
N ILE A 27 -7.11 1.11 -6.94
CA ILE A 27 -7.96 2.23 -6.53
C ILE A 27 -7.50 2.79 -5.18
N PHE A 28 -7.13 1.93 -4.23
CA PHE A 28 -6.59 2.36 -2.94
C PHE A 28 -5.29 3.15 -3.10
N LEU A 29 -4.32 2.64 -3.86
CA LEU A 29 -3.05 3.31 -4.13
C LEU A 29 -3.25 4.69 -4.75
N SER A 30 -4.18 4.83 -5.71
CA SER A 30 -4.44 6.11 -6.37
C SER A 30 -4.90 7.24 -5.43
N LYS A 31 -5.37 6.90 -4.23
CA LYS A 31 -5.84 7.85 -3.21
C LYS A 31 -4.76 8.23 -2.19
N LEU A 32 -3.63 7.53 -2.20
CA LEU A 32 -2.57 7.80 -1.25
C LEU A 32 -1.78 9.06 -1.65
N PRO A 33 -1.30 9.82 -0.66
CA PRO A 33 -0.57 11.05 -0.93
C PRO A 33 0.83 10.76 -1.47
N SER A 34 1.33 11.66 -2.32
CA SER A 34 2.72 11.61 -2.80
C SER A 34 3.77 11.83 -1.70
N THR A 35 3.36 12.29 -0.51
CA THR A 35 4.23 12.48 0.66
C THR A 35 4.57 11.17 1.38
N LEU A 36 4.01 10.04 0.94
CA LEU A 36 4.31 8.72 1.45
C LEU A 36 5.78 8.36 1.22
N LYS A 37 6.46 7.95 2.28
CA LYS A 37 7.88 7.55 2.30
C LYS A 37 8.09 6.10 2.67
N SER A 38 7.16 5.52 3.43
CA SER A 38 7.21 4.14 3.86
C SER A 38 5.86 3.46 3.66
N PHE A 39 5.89 2.27 3.06
CA PHE A 39 4.72 1.44 2.86
C PHE A 39 5.03 0.02 3.33
N ASN A 40 4.22 -0.49 4.27
CA ASN A 40 4.34 -1.85 4.79
C ASN A 40 3.03 -2.59 4.58
N LEU A 41 3.08 -3.72 3.89
CA LEU A 41 1.90 -4.48 3.50
C LEU A 41 2.02 -5.91 4.01
N VAL A 42 1.28 -6.21 5.06
CA VAL A 42 1.24 -7.55 5.64
C VAL A 42 0.06 -8.30 5.03
N TYR A 43 0.29 -9.51 4.54
CA TYR A 43 -0.74 -10.41 4.01
C TYR A 43 -0.70 -11.77 4.72
N THR A 44 -1.79 -12.52 4.60
CA THR A 44 -1.91 -13.89 5.09
C THR A 44 -1.61 -14.90 3.99
N GLU A 45 -1.06 -16.08 4.33
CA GLU A 45 -0.59 -17.09 3.36
C GLU A 45 -1.62 -17.54 2.33
N ARG A 46 -2.92 -17.38 2.61
CA ARG A 46 -4.01 -17.73 1.69
C ARG A 46 -4.08 -16.76 0.49
N GLU A 47 -3.50 -15.57 0.61
CA GLU A 47 -3.50 -14.52 -0.42
C GLU A 47 -2.32 -14.62 -1.40
N LEU A 48 -1.27 -15.36 -1.04
CA LEU A 48 -0.14 -15.65 -1.94
C LEU A 48 -0.56 -16.39 -3.23
N GLN A 49 -1.71 -17.04 -3.24
CA GLN A 49 -2.25 -17.70 -4.44
C GLN A 49 -2.86 -16.71 -5.44
N TYR A 50 -3.16 -15.48 -5.00
CA TYR A 50 -3.81 -14.43 -5.79
C TYR A 50 -2.91 -13.21 -6.01
N LEU A 51 -1.92 -12.99 -5.13
CA LEU A 51 -0.89 -11.98 -5.31
C LEU A 51 0.30 -12.56 -6.07
N ASP A 52 0.42 -12.21 -7.35
CA ASP A 52 1.74 -12.21 -7.99
C ASP A 52 2.55 -11.07 -7.38
N PHE A 53 3.36 -11.42 -6.38
CA PHE A 53 4.15 -10.48 -5.59
C PHE A 53 4.91 -9.47 -6.46
N ASP A 54 5.46 -9.92 -7.59
CA ASP A 54 6.24 -9.08 -8.50
C ASP A 54 5.35 -8.00 -9.16
N VAL A 55 4.11 -8.35 -9.51
CA VAL A 55 3.15 -7.41 -10.10
C VAL A 55 2.76 -6.33 -9.09
N TRP A 56 2.54 -6.70 -7.85
CA TRP A 56 2.15 -5.76 -6.80
C TRP A 56 3.30 -4.85 -6.39
N GLU A 57 4.51 -5.39 -6.26
CA GLU A 57 5.72 -4.60 -6.04
C GLU A 57 5.92 -3.58 -7.17
N GLN A 58 5.82 -4.01 -8.43
CA GLN A 58 5.94 -3.11 -9.58
C GLN A 58 4.89 -2.01 -9.57
N LEU A 59 3.63 -2.33 -9.30
CA LEU A 59 2.55 -1.36 -9.21
C LEU A 59 2.85 -0.31 -8.13
N ILE A 60 3.31 -0.73 -6.95
CA ILE A 60 3.63 0.17 -5.84
C ILE A 60 4.81 1.08 -6.20
N LEU A 61 5.89 0.52 -6.74
CA LEU A 61 7.09 1.29 -7.12
C LEU A 61 6.80 2.28 -8.27
N GLN A 62 5.87 1.95 -9.18
CA GLN A 62 5.43 2.87 -10.23
C GLN A 62 4.62 4.04 -9.66
N ASN A 63 3.75 3.79 -8.67
CA ASN A 63 2.91 4.84 -8.07
C ASN A 63 3.68 5.68 -7.05
N PHE A 64 4.66 5.11 -6.36
CA PHE A 64 5.45 5.77 -5.32
C PHE A 64 6.96 5.56 -5.52
N PRO A 65 7.55 6.09 -6.62
CA PRO A 65 8.99 5.98 -6.89
C PRO A 65 9.87 6.64 -5.81
N GLN A 66 9.28 7.49 -4.96
CA GLN A 66 9.91 8.18 -3.84
C GLN A 66 9.93 7.37 -2.53
N LEU A 67 9.41 6.14 -2.50
CA LEU A 67 9.46 5.31 -1.28
C LEU A 67 10.91 5.08 -0.86
N GLU A 68 11.21 5.45 0.38
CA GLU A 68 12.51 5.18 1.00
C GLU A 68 12.56 3.74 1.52
N LYS A 69 11.40 3.19 1.90
CA LYS A 69 11.25 1.87 2.48
C LYS A 69 9.97 1.20 2.01
N PHE A 70 10.11 -0.04 1.58
CA PHE A 70 9.00 -0.91 1.22
C PHE A 70 9.21 -2.28 1.85
N TYR A 71 8.17 -2.79 2.52
CA TYR A 71 8.19 -4.06 3.23
C TYR A 71 6.92 -4.84 2.94
N PHE A 72 7.09 -6.15 2.84
CA PHE A 72 6.04 -7.16 2.79
C PHE A 72 6.19 -8.12 3.96
#